data_AF-A0A142XPW3-F1
#
_entry.id   AF-A0A142XPW3-F1
#
_cell.length_a   1.000
_cell.length_b   1.000
_cell.length_c   1.000
_cell.angle_alpha   90.00
_cell.angle_beta   90.00
_cell.angle_gamma   90.00
#
_symmetry.space_group_name_H-M   'P 1'
#
loop_
_entity.id
_entity.type
_entity.pdbx_description
1 polymer ?
#
loop_
_entity_poly.entity_id
_entity_poly.type
_entity_poly.pdbx_seq_one_letter_code
_entity_poly.pdbx_strand_id
1 'polypeptide(L)'
;MRFALSIAAVLILAPVVSAQEPKGSPFPRRVLFVQIGGYLYLNPLTHAAPGGPDRVRAVADRFAAGFRTPTAKGNEQLFVLSDTLATDARLPTKDALAKTIAGFCSTTRPHDRVVIYLGVHAVEKDGRAFVVPVDGDPDAPETLLPVADVYAKLKDLHAAQKIVIWDVCRHNPERVRGRRDPGPMTPVLFKALTTPPEGVQALVACSPGEHSLEYSAPRGPAGIFAGSAYLDALRHAAADTAAKAAPGDAIPIEQLHKSACQSVAALGKQTPVLVGTAPKLPAAYDPKAAPAKRFELPAAPKGIPGADAKAILDELALPPLFEGDTGAIELLPFSEALLKGYASDVSADDALKNGDKYPLRVATLRAQQAVRDTWPLTAKEPKGVTPLTAPIVDRTKKAISDAQLPLAQAITRLESELEGLLAAAKHREKETKRWQAHYDYTLAELRLRLVVLNEYNLLLARVRTETLPDLPAGATGWRLCPAEKLTSRREVRAMFDAAQEEFSKLATDHKDTPWGVLAKRSRAFVPGLRWEPVVPPKVGEN
;
A
#
# COMPACT_ATOMS: atom_id res chain seq x y z
N MET A 1 -27.58 34.28 65.94
CA MET A 1 -27.51 35.08 64.70
C MET A 1 -26.30 34.59 63.90
N ARG A 2 -26.51 34.21 62.62
CA ARG A 2 -25.55 33.83 61.56
C ARG A 2 -25.75 32.42 60.95
N PHE A 3 -26.50 32.46 59.84
CA PHE A 3 -26.33 31.79 58.54
C PHE A 3 -26.08 30.27 58.46
N ALA A 4 -27.14 29.56 58.07
CA ALA A 4 -27.06 28.34 57.29
C ALA A 4 -27.08 28.71 55.79
N LEU A 5 -26.09 28.26 55.02
CA LEU A 5 -26.12 28.26 53.56
C LEU A 5 -26.40 26.82 53.10
N SER A 6 -27.59 26.59 52.55
CA SER A 6 -27.87 25.42 51.70
C SER A 6 -27.61 25.81 50.25
N ILE A 7 -26.63 25.17 49.62
CA ILE A 7 -26.43 25.24 48.16
C ILE A 7 -27.16 24.03 47.56
N ALA A 8 -28.32 24.29 46.94
CA ALA A 8 -28.99 23.33 46.07
C ALA A 8 -28.30 23.39 44.69
N ALA A 9 -27.67 22.30 44.28
CA ALA A 9 -27.15 22.13 42.93
C ALA A 9 -28.33 21.85 41.98
N VAL A 10 -28.64 22.82 41.12
CA VAL A 10 -29.58 22.64 40.00
C VAL A 10 -28.85 21.87 38.91
N LEU A 11 -29.17 20.58 38.78
CA LEU A 11 -28.81 19.76 37.61
C LEU A 11 -29.68 20.23 36.42
N ILE A 12 -29.10 21.03 35.54
CA ILE A 12 -29.69 21.31 34.22
C ILE A 12 -29.43 20.08 33.35
N LEU A 13 -30.43 19.21 33.24
CA LEU A 13 -30.50 18.18 32.19
C LEU A 13 -30.62 18.89 30.84
N ALA A 14 -29.51 19.00 30.11
CA ALA A 14 -29.56 19.32 28.69
C ALA A 14 -30.34 18.21 27.96
N PRO A 15 -31.30 18.53 27.08
CA PRO A 15 -31.98 17.50 26.32
C PRO A 15 -30.96 16.79 25.43
N VAL A 16 -30.91 15.46 25.55
CA VAL A 16 -30.28 14.59 24.56
C VAL A 16 -30.98 14.89 23.24
N VAL A 17 -30.30 15.64 22.37
CA VAL A 17 -30.74 15.84 20.98
C VAL A 17 -30.69 14.46 20.34
N SER A 18 -31.86 13.81 20.27
CA SER A 18 -32.09 12.69 19.38
C SER A 18 -31.69 13.16 17.98
N ALA A 19 -30.68 12.51 17.40
CA ALA A 19 -30.30 12.74 16.02
C ALA A 19 -31.54 12.51 15.14
N GLN A 20 -32.12 13.60 14.67
CA GLN A 20 -33.33 13.59 13.86
C GLN A 20 -32.97 13.00 12.50
N GLU A 21 -33.64 11.92 12.10
CA GLU A 21 -33.47 11.31 10.78
C GLU A 21 -33.67 12.38 9.68
N PRO A 22 -32.83 12.41 8.64
CA PRO A 22 -32.91 13.47 7.63
C PRO A 22 -34.24 13.38 6.86
N LYS A 23 -34.95 14.52 6.81
CA LYS A 23 -36.27 14.73 6.16
C LYS A 23 -36.27 14.64 4.61
N GLY A 24 -35.53 13.72 4.00
CA GLY A 24 -35.53 13.53 2.54
C GLY A 24 -35.58 12.06 2.16
N SER A 25 -36.33 11.71 1.10
CA SER A 25 -36.37 10.34 0.58
C SER A 25 -34.94 9.90 0.23
N PRO A 26 -34.50 8.70 0.64
CA PRO A 26 -33.12 8.29 0.47
C PRO A 26 -32.77 8.15 -1.01
N PHE A 27 -31.58 8.64 -1.39
CA PHE A 27 -31.01 8.42 -2.70
C PHE A 27 -30.76 6.91 -2.91
N PRO A 28 -31.19 6.31 -4.03
CA PRO A 28 -30.93 4.91 -4.36
C PRO A 28 -29.49 4.76 -4.90
N ARG A 29 -28.49 5.18 -4.10
CA ARG A 29 -27.08 5.20 -4.48
C ARG A 29 -26.29 4.28 -3.58
N ARG A 30 -25.40 3.47 -4.16
CA ARG A 30 -24.58 2.50 -3.42
C ARG A 30 -23.13 2.62 -3.86
N VAL A 31 -22.22 2.59 -2.89
CA VAL A 31 -20.78 2.67 -3.15
C VAL A 31 -20.07 1.47 -2.54
N LEU A 32 -19.35 0.72 -3.37
CA LEU A 32 -18.30 -0.17 -2.92
C LEU A 32 -16.96 0.55 -3.10
N PHE A 33 -16.32 0.87 -1.98
CA PHE A 33 -15.04 1.57 -1.93
C PHE A 33 -13.93 0.58 -1.56
N VAL A 34 -13.16 0.14 -2.53
CA VAL A 34 -12.00 -0.74 -2.32
C VAL A 34 -10.73 0.08 -2.41
N GLN A 35 -9.91 -0.02 -1.36
CA GLN A 35 -8.62 0.64 -1.29
C GLN A 35 -7.59 -0.34 -0.74
N ILE A 36 -6.57 -0.67 -1.53
CA ILE A 36 -5.51 -1.59 -1.10
C ILE A 36 -4.21 -0.81 -0.97
N GLY A 37 -3.55 -0.89 0.19
CA GLY A 37 -2.42 -0.03 0.51
C GLY A 37 -1.13 -0.76 0.84
N GLY A 38 -1.18 -1.70 1.79
CA GLY A 38 -0.07 -2.41 2.41
C GLY A 38 0.35 -3.68 1.68
N TYR A 39 0.57 -3.56 0.37
CA TYR A 39 0.95 -4.66 -0.51
C TYR A 39 2.12 -5.51 0.03
N LEU A 40 1.99 -6.83 -0.11
CA LEU A 40 3.05 -7.75 0.30
C LEU A 40 4.25 -7.74 -0.65
N TYR A 41 4.00 -7.79 -1.96
CA TYR A 41 5.02 -8.01 -2.99
C TYR A 41 5.24 -6.81 -3.93
N LEU A 42 4.53 -5.71 -3.71
CA LEU A 42 4.66 -4.47 -4.46
C LEU A 42 4.92 -3.30 -3.49
N ASN A 43 5.29 -2.14 -4.04
CA ASN A 43 5.36 -0.94 -3.22
C ASN A 43 3.99 -0.62 -2.60
N PRO A 44 3.97 -0.29 -1.29
CA PRO A 44 2.75 0.16 -0.66
C PRO A 44 2.34 1.52 -1.22
N LEU A 45 1.04 1.79 -1.25
CA LEU A 45 0.50 3.09 -1.64
C LEU A 45 0.56 4.08 -0.47
N THR A 46 0.48 5.37 -0.75
CA THR A 46 0.76 6.44 0.23
C THR A 46 -0.13 6.40 1.46
N HIS A 47 -1.37 5.93 1.33
CA HIS A 47 -2.31 5.85 2.44
C HIS A 47 -2.00 4.71 3.43
N ALA A 48 -1.09 3.80 3.10
CA ALA A 48 -0.64 2.73 4.00
C ALA A 48 0.47 3.16 4.99
N ALA A 49 0.86 4.44 4.97
CA ALA A 49 1.89 4.95 5.86
C ALA A 49 1.46 4.80 7.35
N PRO A 50 2.30 4.23 8.22
CA PRO A 50 1.95 3.96 9.62
C PRO A 50 1.81 5.24 10.46
N GLY A 51 1.06 5.14 11.57
CA GLY A 51 1.01 6.16 12.63
C GLY A 51 0.16 7.40 12.35
N GLY A 52 -0.55 7.45 11.22
CA GLY A 52 -1.52 8.51 10.91
C GLY A 52 -2.97 8.16 11.31
N PRO A 53 -3.89 9.15 11.35
CA PRO A 53 -5.32 8.88 11.47
C PRO A 53 -5.82 8.05 10.28
N ASP A 54 -6.91 7.30 10.45
CA ASP A 54 -7.54 6.52 9.36
C ASP A 54 -7.92 7.44 8.19
N ARG A 55 -7.08 7.43 7.15
CA ARG A 55 -7.27 8.24 5.95
C ARG A 55 -8.32 7.63 5.04
N VAL A 56 -8.42 6.30 5.01
CA VAL A 56 -9.28 5.59 4.07
C VAL A 56 -10.74 5.78 4.42
N ARG A 57 -11.13 5.59 5.68
CA ARG A 57 -12.51 5.81 6.12
C ARG A 57 -12.96 7.24 5.88
N ALA A 58 -12.15 8.21 6.30
CA ALA A 58 -12.47 9.63 6.14
C ALA A 58 -12.59 10.05 4.66
N VAL A 59 -11.82 9.44 3.76
CA VAL A 59 -11.93 9.68 2.31
C VAL A 59 -13.18 9.01 1.74
N ALA A 60 -13.47 7.76 2.11
CA ALA A 60 -14.66 7.04 1.69
C ALA A 60 -15.96 7.75 2.12
N ASP A 61 -15.99 8.29 3.35
CA ASP A 61 -17.12 9.08 3.86
C ASP A 61 -17.36 10.35 3.05
N ARG A 62 -16.28 11.11 2.77
CA ARG A 62 -16.39 12.33 1.97
C ARG A 62 -16.77 12.02 0.51
N PHE A 63 -16.29 10.90 -0.02
CA PHE A 63 -16.70 10.41 -1.34
C PHE A 63 -18.19 10.06 -1.36
N ALA A 64 -18.67 9.28 -0.39
CA ALA A 64 -20.10 8.96 -0.24
C ALA A 64 -20.96 10.22 -0.10
N ALA A 65 -20.53 11.21 0.68
CA ALA A 65 -21.24 12.48 0.83
C ALA A 65 -21.38 13.22 -0.51
N GLY A 66 -20.29 13.36 -1.27
CA GLY A 66 -20.31 13.99 -2.60
C GLY A 66 -21.18 13.22 -3.61
N PHE A 67 -21.22 11.89 -3.51
CA PHE A 67 -22.06 11.06 -4.37
C PHE A 67 -23.49 10.90 -3.85
N ARG A 68 -23.87 11.52 -2.72
CA ARG A 68 -25.18 11.34 -2.06
C ARG A 68 -25.50 9.88 -1.75
N THR A 69 -24.50 9.09 -1.38
CA THR A 69 -24.68 7.72 -0.92
C THR A 69 -25.16 7.74 0.53
N PRO A 70 -26.28 7.07 0.86
CA PRO A 70 -26.75 6.96 2.24
C PRO A 70 -25.69 6.34 3.18
N THR A 71 -25.43 7.00 4.31
CA THR A 71 -24.51 6.52 5.37
C THR A 71 -25.17 6.45 6.75
N ALA A 72 -26.45 6.83 6.85
CA ALA A 72 -27.19 6.80 8.11
C ALA A 72 -27.49 5.35 8.54
N LYS A 73 -27.52 5.12 9.85
CA LYS A 73 -27.88 3.82 10.45
C LYS A 73 -29.25 3.38 9.93
N GLY A 74 -29.37 2.10 9.55
CA GLY A 74 -30.60 1.53 8.98
C GLY A 74 -30.73 1.64 7.45
N ASN A 75 -29.94 2.51 6.81
CA ASN A 75 -29.82 2.60 5.35
C ASN A 75 -28.39 2.96 4.93
N GLU A 76 -27.38 2.39 5.58
CA GLU A 76 -26.01 2.59 5.14
C GLU A 76 -25.80 1.83 3.82
N GLN A 77 -25.35 2.50 2.77
CA GLN A 77 -25.08 1.94 1.44
C GLN A 77 -23.65 2.22 0.96
N LEU A 78 -22.80 2.68 1.87
CA LEU A 78 -21.35 2.69 1.73
C LEU A 78 -20.79 1.37 2.29
N PHE A 79 -19.94 0.73 1.51
CA PHE A 79 -19.16 -0.46 1.87
C PHE A 79 -17.69 -0.14 1.65
N VAL A 80 -16.84 -0.34 2.65
CA VAL A 80 -15.40 -0.03 2.57
C VAL A 80 -14.61 -1.30 2.80
N LEU A 81 -13.78 -1.68 1.82
CA LEU A 81 -12.84 -2.80 1.93
C LEU A 81 -11.41 -2.27 1.83
N SER A 82 -10.66 -2.36 2.92
CA SER A 82 -9.24 -1.98 2.96
C SER A 82 -8.47 -2.70 4.05
N ASP A 83 -7.19 -2.95 3.79
CA ASP A 83 -6.21 -3.49 4.73
C ASP A 83 -5.68 -2.46 5.73
N THR A 84 -6.01 -1.18 5.56
CA THR A 84 -5.43 -0.07 6.34
C THR A 84 -6.44 0.67 7.23
N LEU A 85 -7.66 0.15 7.38
CA LEU A 85 -8.64 0.74 8.29
C LEU A 85 -8.17 0.64 9.75
N ALA A 86 -8.43 1.66 10.55
CA ALA A 86 -8.09 1.61 11.98
C ALA A 86 -8.95 0.59 12.74
N THR A 87 -10.20 0.42 12.32
CA THR A 87 -11.14 -0.58 12.84
C THR A 87 -11.69 -1.39 11.69
N ASP A 88 -11.90 -2.69 11.90
CA ASP A 88 -12.44 -3.61 10.89
C ASP A 88 -11.58 -3.71 9.62
N ALA A 89 -10.26 -3.56 9.73
CA ALA A 89 -9.34 -3.90 8.65
C ALA A 89 -9.61 -5.32 8.15
N ARG A 90 -9.66 -5.46 6.82
CA ARG A 90 -9.87 -6.74 6.13
C ARG A 90 -8.83 -6.83 5.03
N LEU A 91 -8.04 -7.91 5.00
CA LEU A 91 -7.13 -8.15 3.89
C LEU A 91 -7.91 -8.36 2.59
N PRO A 92 -7.75 -7.50 1.58
CA PRO A 92 -8.38 -7.67 0.28
C PRO A 92 -7.60 -8.70 -0.54
N THR A 93 -7.63 -9.97 -0.10
CA THR A 93 -7.11 -11.10 -0.86
C THR A 93 -7.93 -11.32 -2.13
N LYS A 94 -7.43 -12.09 -3.10
CA LYS A 94 -8.17 -12.39 -4.34
C LYS A 94 -9.60 -12.86 -4.06
N ASP A 95 -9.75 -13.83 -3.15
CA ASP A 95 -11.03 -14.41 -2.79
C ASP A 95 -11.93 -13.41 -2.05
N ALA A 96 -11.38 -12.67 -1.08
CA ALA A 96 -12.14 -11.65 -0.35
C ALA A 96 -12.65 -10.54 -1.28
N LEU A 97 -11.81 -10.08 -2.22
CA LEU A 97 -12.17 -9.06 -3.20
C LEU A 97 -13.27 -9.57 -4.14
N ALA A 98 -13.12 -10.77 -4.71
CA ALA A 98 -14.10 -11.38 -5.60
C ALA A 98 -15.47 -11.58 -4.92
N LYS A 99 -15.47 -12.12 -3.69
CA LYS A 99 -16.69 -12.31 -2.89
C LYS A 99 -17.33 -10.98 -2.50
N THR A 100 -16.54 -9.96 -2.20
CA THR A 100 -17.06 -8.61 -1.87
C THR A 100 -17.78 -8.00 -3.07
N ILE A 101 -17.17 -8.02 -4.25
CA ILE A 101 -17.79 -7.52 -5.48
C ILE A 101 -19.07 -8.30 -5.79
N ALA A 102 -19.03 -9.63 -5.69
CA ALA A 102 -20.20 -10.47 -5.92
C ALA A 102 -21.34 -10.19 -4.92
N GLY A 103 -21.03 -10.06 -3.63
CA GLY A 103 -22.00 -9.73 -2.57
C GLY A 103 -22.66 -8.37 -2.78
N PHE A 104 -21.86 -7.35 -3.12
CA PHE A 104 -22.36 -6.02 -3.46
C PHE A 104 -23.31 -6.06 -4.65
N CYS A 105 -22.91 -6.72 -5.75
CA CYS A 105 -23.75 -6.88 -6.93
C CYS A 105 -25.05 -7.64 -6.62
N SER A 106 -24.99 -8.75 -5.88
CA SER A 106 -26.14 -9.62 -5.59
C SER A 106 -27.27 -8.94 -4.79
N THR A 107 -26.95 -7.88 -4.06
CA THR A 107 -27.91 -7.13 -3.23
C THR A 107 -28.39 -5.84 -3.89
N THR A 108 -27.97 -5.57 -5.12
CA THR A 108 -28.33 -4.37 -5.88
C THR A 108 -29.73 -4.52 -6.49
N ARG A 109 -30.51 -3.44 -6.43
CA ARG A 109 -31.86 -3.35 -6.99
C ARG A 109 -31.84 -2.68 -8.36
N PRO A 110 -32.83 -2.93 -9.22
CA PRO A 110 -32.89 -2.34 -10.56
C PRO A 110 -32.81 -0.81 -10.61
N HIS A 111 -33.35 -0.11 -9.63
CA HIS A 111 -33.32 1.36 -9.59
C HIS A 111 -32.09 1.95 -8.89
N ASP A 112 -31.12 1.14 -8.47
CA ASP A 112 -29.92 1.64 -7.80
C ASP A 112 -28.95 2.27 -8.82
N ARG A 113 -28.23 3.31 -8.39
CA ARG A 113 -27.03 3.80 -9.07
C ARG A 113 -25.84 3.32 -8.28
N VAL A 114 -25.00 2.49 -8.89
CA VAL A 114 -23.87 1.85 -8.22
C VAL A 114 -22.56 2.47 -8.66
N VAL A 115 -21.65 2.64 -7.70
CA VAL A 115 -20.27 3.03 -7.93
C VAL A 115 -19.36 1.99 -7.29
N ILE A 116 -18.46 1.41 -8.06
CA ILE A 116 -17.35 0.61 -7.55
C ILE A 116 -16.07 1.41 -7.75
N TYR A 117 -15.48 1.88 -6.67
CA TYR A 117 -14.17 2.53 -6.67
C TYR A 117 -13.09 1.51 -6.33
N LEU A 118 -12.05 1.44 -7.16
CA LEU A 118 -10.92 0.53 -7.02
C LEU A 118 -9.61 1.33 -7.02
N GLY A 119 -9.17 1.73 -5.83
CA GLY A 119 -7.84 2.32 -5.60
C GLY A 119 -6.83 1.23 -5.27
N VAL A 120 -6.25 0.64 -6.31
CA VAL A 120 -5.48 -0.60 -6.26
C VAL A 120 -4.33 -0.57 -7.26
N HIS A 121 -3.32 -1.40 -7.07
CA HIS A 121 -2.40 -1.75 -8.14
C HIS A 121 -3.09 -2.64 -9.17
N ALA A 122 -2.71 -2.46 -10.43
CA ALA A 122 -3.11 -3.31 -11.54
C ALA A 122 -1.90 -3.57 -12.43
N VAL A 123 -1.83 -4.76 -13.02
CA VAL A 123 -0.72 -5.20 -13.85
C VAL A 123 -1.21 -5.84 -15.14
N GLU A 124 -0.36 -5.78 -16.15
CA GLU A 124 -0.44 -6.63 -17.33
C GLU A 124 0.45 -7.86 -17.11
N LYS A 125 -0.08 -9.05 -17.39
CA LYS A 125 0.68 -10.29 -17.40
C LYS A 125 0.13 -11.21 -18.48
N ASP A 126 1.01 -11.72 -19.34
CA ASP A 126 0.67 -12.62 -20.44
C ASP A 126 -0.47 -12.08 -21.34
N GLY A 127 -0.41 -10.79 -21.67
CA GLY A 127 -1.42 -10.10 -22.49
C GLY A 127 -2.79 -9.91 -21.83
N ARG A 128 -2.91 -10.18 -20.53
CA ARG A 128 -4.14 -10.01 -19.75
C ARG A 128 -3.95 -8.97 -18.65
N ALA A 129 -5.04 -8.29 -18.32
CA ALA A 129 -5.08 -7.27 -17.28
C ALA A 129 -5.65 -7.82 -15.97
N PHE A 130 -4.98 -7.50 -14.86
CA PHE A 130 -5.36 -7.95 -13.53
C PHE A 130 -5.33 -6.82 -12.52
N VAL A 131 -6.27 -6.84 -11.59
CA VAL A 131 -6.16 -6.16 -10.30
C VAL A 131 -5.24 -6.99 -9.41
N VAL A 132 -4.35 -6.33 -8.67
CA VAL A 132 -3.46 -6.96 -7.70
C VAL A 132 -4.09 -6.89 -6.31
N PRO A 133 -4.46 -8.03 -5.69
CA PRO A 133 -4.84 -8.12 -4.28
C PRO A 133 -3.69 -7.78 -3.34
N VAL A 134 -3.96 -7.58 -2.05
CA VAL A 134 -2.91 -7.22 -1.07
C VAL A 134 -1.77 -8.26 -0.99
N ASP A 135 -2.12 -9.53 -1.17
CA ASP A 135 -1.23 -10.70 -1.21
C ASP A 135 -0.93 -11.19 -2.64
N GLY A 136 -1.34 -10.42 -3.65
CA GLY A 136 -1.16 -10.76 -5.06
C GLY A 136 0.30 -10.68 -5.49
N ASP A 137 0.80 -11.75 -6.11
CA ASP A 137 2.11 -11.78 -6.72
C ASP A 137 2.00 -11.44 -8.21
N PRO A 138 2.61 -10.34 -8.69
CA PRO A 138 2.54 -9.94 -10.08
C PRO A 138 3.13 -10.96 -11.06
N ASP A 139 3.97 -11.88 -10.58
CA ASP A 139 4.56 -12.93 -11.41
C ASP A 139 3.74 -14.23 -11.42
N ALA A 140 2.67 -14.33 -10.60
CA ALA A 140 1.81 -15.50 -10.46
C ALA A 140 0.33 -15.15 -10.73
N PRO A 141 -0.14 -15.18 -12.01
CA PRO A 141 -1.47 -14.76 -12.42
C PRO A 141 -2.64 -15.38 -11.63
N GLU A 142 -2.48 -16.60 -11.14
CA GLU A 142 -3.48 -17.31 -10.33
C GLU A 142 -3.77 -16.62 -9.00
N THR A 143 -2.84 -15.80 -8.50
CA THR A 143 -3.01 -14.98 -7.30
C THR A 143 -3.69 -13.64 -7.57
N LEU A 144 -3.90 -13.28 -8.84
CA LEU A 144 -4.45 -12.00 -9.26
C LEU A 144 -5.94 -12.10 -9.65
N LEU A 145 -6.66 -10.98 -9.62
CA LEU A 145 -8.08 -10.90 -10.04
C LEU A 145 -8.17 -10.35 -11.46
N PRO A 146 -8.63 -11.12 -12.47
CA PRO A 146 -8.79 -10.61 -13.82
C PRO A 146 -9.75 -9.42 -13.88
N VAL A 147 -9.38 -8.37 -14.62
CA VAL A 147 -10.27 -7.22 -14.89
C VAL A 147 -11.56 -7.68 -15.59
N ALA A 148 -11.45 -8.68 -16.47
CA ALA A 148 -12.58 -9.29 -17.16
C ALA A 148 -13.63 -9.87 -16.19
N ASP A 149 -13.20 -10.43 -15.05
CA ASP A 149 -14.13 -11.00 -14.06
C ASP A 149 -14.93 -9.90 -13.36
N VAL A 150 -14.31 -8.75 -13.07
CA VAL A 150 -15.00 -7.57 -12.54
C VAL A 150 -16.04 -7.05 -13.55
N TYR A 151 -15.66 -6.96 -14.83
CA TYR A 151 -16.59 -6.54 -15.87
C TYR A 151 -17.71 -7.54 -16.12
N ALA A 152 -17.47 -8.84 -16.02
CA ALA A 152 -18.51 -9.86 -16.10
C ALA A 152 -19.57 -9.63 -15.00
N LYS A 153 -19.16 -9.34 -13.76
CA LYS A 153 -20.10 -9.01 -12.67
C LYS A 153 -20.92 -7.76 -12.94
N LEU A 154 -20.34 -6.73 -13.56
CA LEU A 154 -21.06 -5.50 -13.91
C LEU A 154 -21.98 -5.66 -15.14
N LYS A 155 -21.62 -6.53 -16.07
CA LYS A 155 -22.47 -6.88 -17.21
C LYS A 155 -23.79 -7.47 -16.74
N ASP A 156 -23.72 -8.44 -15.84
CA ASP A 156 -24.90 -9.18 -15.32
C ASP A 156 -25.69 -8.39 -14.27
N LEU A 157 -25.17 -7.24 -13.82
CA LEU A 157 -25.81 -6.42 -12.80
C LEU A 157 -26.99 -5.61 -13.37
N HIS A 158 -28.17 -5.77 -12.76
CA HIS A 158 -29.35 -4.95 -13.06
C HIS A 158 -29.38 -3.72 -12.13
N ALA A 159 -28.96 -2.57 -12.65
CA ALA A 159 -28.95 -1.29 -11.95
C ALA A 159 -29.27 -0.16 -12.94
N ALA A 160 -29.84 0.94 -12.46
CA ALA A 160 -30.20 2.11 -13.24
C ALA A 160 -28.96 2.84 -13.77
N GLN A 161 -27.85 2.76 -13.04
CA GLN A 161 -26.56 3.27 -13.49
C GLN A 161 -25.44 2.44 -12.89
N LYS A 162 -24.42 2.13 -13.71
CA LYS A 162 -23.28 1.30 -13.33
C LYS A 162 -21.98 2.04 -13.61
N ILE A 163 -21.28 2.43 -12.56
CA ILE A 163 -20.00 3.16 -12.65
C ILE A 163 -18.90 2.34 -12.00
N VAL A 164 -17.78 2.17 -12.69
CA VAL A 164 -16.53 1.68 -12.12
C VAL A 164 -15.43 2.74 -12.26
N ILE A 165 -14.67 2.96 -11.20
CA ILE A 165 -13.55 3.90 -11.16
C ILE A 165 -12.28 3.11 -10.90
N TRP A 166 -11.42 3.04 -11.91
CA TRP A 166 -10.11 2.41 -11.89
C TRP A 166 -9.04 3.44 -11.54
N ASP A 167 -8.70 3.53 -10.26
CA ASP A 167 -7.64 4.40 -9.76
C ASP A 167 -6.36 3.59 -9.51
N VAL A 168 -5.70 3.28 -10.63
CA VAL A 168 -4.60 2.33 -10.72
C VAL A 168 -3.30 2.98 -11.19
N CYS A 169 -2.20 2.22 -11.19
CA CYS A 169 -0.86 2.70 -11.58
C CYS A 169 -0.42 3.91 -10.73
N ARG A 170 -0.77 3.90 -9.44
CA ARG A 170 -0.55 5.02 -8.54
C ARG A 170 0.94 5.19 -8.22
N HIS A 171 1.42 6.43 -8.31
CA HIS A 171 2.80 6.81 -8.05
C HIS A 171 2.89 8.05 -7.18
N ASN A 172 3.63 7.94 -6.08
CA ASN A 172 4.09 9.10 -5.31
C ASN A 172 5.52 9.49 -5.74
N PRO A 173 5.73 10.66 -6.38
CA PRO A 173 7.06 11.11 -6.80
C PRO A 173 7.96 11.53 -5.62
N GLU A 174 7.42 11.61 -4.40
CA GLU A 174 8.14 12.02 -3.19
C GLU A 174 8.59 10.85 -2.31
N ARG A 175 8.13 9.62 -2.60
CA ARG A 175 8.46 8.45 -1.78
C ARG A 175 9.56 7.61 -2.41
N VAL A 176 10.48 7.17 -1.55
CA VAL A 176 11.44 6.12 -1.89
C VAL A 176 10.68 4.79 -2.00
N ARG A 177 10.78 4.16 -3.16
CA ARG A 177 10.27 2.81 -3.46
C ARG A 177 11.30 1.77 -3.04
N GLY A 178 10.89 0.81 -2.21
CA GLY A 178 11.75 -0.31 -1.81
C GLY A 178 11.54 -1.57 -2.64
N ARG A 179 10.34 -1.75 -3.19
CA ARG A 179 9.97 -2.94 -3.97
C ARG A 179 9.71 -2.60 -5.42
N ARG A 180 9.44 -3.64 -6.20
CA ARG A 180 8.89 -3.51 -7.54
C ARG A 180 7.62 -2.66 -7.53
N ASP A 181 7.55 -1.77 -8.50
CA ASP A 181 6.35 -1.00 -8.83
C ASP A 181 5.74 -1.60 -10.11
N PRO A 182 4.40 -1.67 -10.23
CA PRO A 182 3.76 -2.06 -11.50
C PRO A 182 4.16 -1.20 -12.69
N GLY A 183 4.64 0.02 -12.44
CA GLY A 183 5.04 0.96 -13.48
C GLY A 183 3.86 1.76 -14.02
N PRO A 184 4.10 2.55 -15.09
CA PRO A 184 3.06 3.35 -15.72
C PRO A 184 2.03 2.45 -16.41
N MET A 185 0.86 3.01 -16.72
CA MET A 185 -0.21 2.34 -17.45
C MET A 185 0.31 1.76 -18.78
N THR A 186 0.15 0.45 -18.99
CA THR A 186 0.50 -0.18 -20.27
C THR A 186 -0.67 -0.05 -21.26
N PRO A 187 -0.42 -0.11 -22.59
CA PRO A 187 -1.48 -0.09 -23.59
C PRO A 187 -2.51 -1.23 -23.43
N VAL A 188 -2.07 -2.43 -23.07
CA VAL A 188 -2.96 -3.59 -22.89
C VAL A 188 -3.81 -3.43 -21.64
N LEU A 189 -3.21 -3.01 -20.52
CA LEU A 189 -3.95 -2.72 -19.29
C LEU A 189 -4.99 -1.62 -19.55
N PHE A 190 -4.58 -0.51 -20.17
CA PHE A 190 -5.49 0.58 -20.51
C PHE A 190 -6.65 0.11 -21.39
N LYS A 191 -6.37 -0.65 -22.45
CA LYS A 191 -7.42 -1.20 -23.33
C LYS A 191 -8.42 -2.06 -22.55
N ALA A 192 -7.93 -2.93 -21.67
CA ALA A 192 -8.80 -3.77 -20.86
C ALA A 192 -9.69 -2.93 -19.93
N LEU A 193 -9.12 -1.93 -19.26
CA LEU A 193 -9.85 -1.02 -18.36
C LEU A 193 -10.81 -0.09 -19.10
N THR A 194 -10.56 0.22 -20.37
CA THR A 194 -11.40 1.13 -21.18
C THR A 194 -12.35 0.42 -22.16
N THR A 195 -12.52 -0.89 -22.02
CA THR A 195 -13.51 -1.67 -22.79
C THR A 195 -14.60 -2.22 -21.86
N PRO A 196 -15.39 -1.38 -21.18
CA PRO A 196 -16.48 -1.85 -20.34
C PRO A 196 -17.61 -2.47 -21.21
N PRO A 197 -18.42 -3.39 -20.64
CA PRO A 197 -19.61 -3.91 -21.32
C PRO A 197 -20.67 -2.81 -21.51
N GLU A 198 -21.65 -3.04 -22.41
CA GLU A 198 -22.76 -2.10 -22.63
C GLU A 198 -23.50 -1.77 -21.33
N GLY A 199 -23.84 -0.49 -21.15
CA GLY A 199 -24.55 0.00 -19.96
C GLY A 199 -23.66 0.17 -18.73
N VAL A 200 -22.33 0.08 -18.86
CA VAL A 200 -21.34 0.38 -17.81
C VAL A 200 -20.49 1.56 -18.23
N GLN A 201 -20.31 2.50 -17.31
CA GLN A 201 -19.42 3.65 -17.44
C GLN A 201 -18.14 3.37 -16.66
N ALA A 202 -16.98 3.57 -17.28
CA ALA A 202 -15.67 3.34 -16.66
C ALA A 202 -14.83 4.61 -16.66
N LEU A 203 -14.31 4.97 -15.50
CA LEU A 203 -13.35 6.06 -15.31
C LEU A 203 -11.99 5.44 -15.03
N VAL A 204 -10.96 5.84 -15.76
CA VAL A 204 -9.58 5.36 -15.59
C VAL A 204 -8.69 6.55 -15.24
N ALA A 205 -7.91 6.45 -14.17
CA ALA A 205 -7.23 7.61 -13.59
C ALA A 205 -6.04 8.15 -14.40
N CYS A 206 -5.46 7.37 -15.32
CA CYS A 206 -4.34 7.80 -16.17
C CYS A 206 -4.33 7.07 -17.52
N SER A 207 -3.60 7.62 -18.49
CA SER A 207 -3.48 7.11 -19.86
C SER A 207 -2.16 6.34 -20.09
N PRO A 208 -2.00 5.61 -21.22
CA PRO A 208 -0.79 4.82 -21.48
C PRO A 208 0.52 5.63 -21.34
N GLY A 209 1.49 5.05 -20.65
CA GLY A 209 2.78 5.69 -20.34
C GLY A 209 2.73 6.73 -19.21
N GLU A 210 1.62 6.83 -18.49
CA GLU A 210 1.45 7.74 -17.35
C GLU A 210 1.18 6.98 -16.05
N HIS A 211 1.27 7.72 -14.94
CA HIS A 211 0.87 7.26 -13.61
C HIS A 211 -0.35 8.04 -13.11
N SER A 212 -1.17 7.43 -12.25
CA SER A 212 -2.07 8.18 -11.39
C SER A 212 -1.24 8.76 -10.24
N LEU A 213 -1.31 10.06 -10.00
CA LEU A 213 -0.46 10.72 -9.00
C LEU A 213 -1.05 10.57 -7.60
N GLU A 214 -0.18 10.39 -6.61
CA GLU A 214 -0.54 10.48 -5.21
C GLU A 214 0.48 11.23 -4.36
N TYR A 215 0.02 11.83 -3.25
CA TYR A 215 0.85 12.69 -2.40
C TYR A 215 0.62 12.44 -0.91
N SER A 216 1.70 12.51 -0.12
CA SER A 216 1.65 12.27 1.33
C SER A 216 1.08 13.46 2.10
N ALA A 217 1.25 14.65 1.54
CA ALA A 217 0.80 15.94 2.06
C ALA A 217 -0.01 16.69 0.99
N PRO A 218 -0.86 17.65 1.38
CA PRO A 218 -1.57 18.53 0.45
C PRO A 218 -0.68 19.13 -0.66
N ARG A 219 -1.15 19.05 -1.91
CA ARG A 219 -0.53 19.63 -3.12
C ARG A 219 -1.55 20.37 -3.99
N GLY A 220 -1.03 21.03 -5.02
CA GLY A 220 -1.78 21.76 -6.05
C GLY A 220 -2.28 23.14 -5.61
N PRO A 221 -2.84 23.94 -6.54
CA PRO A 221 -3.22 25.34 -6.30
C PRO A 221 -4.18 25.56 -5.12
N ALA A 222 -5.06 24.58 -4.85
CA ALA A 222 -6.02 24.64 -3.74
C ALA A 222 -5.62 23.78 -2.51
N GLY A 223 -4.45 23.15 -2.52
CA GLY A 223 -4.02 22.26 -1.44
C GLY A 223 -4.98 21.09 -1.17
N ILE A 224 -5.72 20.63 -2.20
CA ILE A 224 -6.77 19.61 -2.02
C ILE A 224 -6.30 18.18 -2.24
N PHE A 225 -5.11 17.98 -2.82
CA PHE A 225 -4.60 16.67 -3.21
C PHE A 225 -3.76 16.06 -2.10
N ALA A 226 -4.33 15.13 -1.34
CA ALA A 226 -3.69 14.47 -0.21
C ALA A 226 -4.11 12.99 -0.18
N GLY A 227 -3.37 12.16 -0.92
CA GLY A 227 -3.79 10.83 -1.32
C GLY A 227 -3.82 10.75 -2.84
N SER A 228 -4.83 10.11 -3.43
CA SER A 228 -5.01 10.04 -4.89
C SER A 228 -5.46 11.39 -5.45
N ALA A 229 -4.70 11.92 -6.41
CA ALA A 229 -5.04 13.17 -7.07
C ALA A 229 -6.39 13.10 -7.79
N TYR A 230 -6.66 12.00 -8.50
CA TYR A 230 -7.90 11.86 -9.26
C TYR A 230 -9.12 11.63 -8.38
N LEU A 231 -8.99 10.84 -7.32
CA LEU A 231 -10.06 10.66 -6.34
C LEU A 231 -10.40 11.98 -5.64
N ASP A 232 -9.40 12.74 -5.22
CA ASP A 232 -9.62 14.04 -4.59
C ASP A 232 -10.27 15.04 -5.54
N ALA A 233 -9.88 15.04 -6.81
CA ALA A 233 -10.50 15.86 -7.86
C ALA A 233 -11.98 15.50 -8.06
N LEU A 234 -12.31 14.20 -8.19
CA LEU A 234 -13.69 13.73 -8.33
C LEU A 234 -14.53 14.07 -7.10
N ARG A 235 -13.99 13.88 -5.90
CA ARG A 235 -14.64 14.23 -4.64
C ARG A 235 -14.97 15.72 -4.58
N HIS A 236 -14.02 16.56 -4.97
CA HIS A 236 -14.22 18.01 -4.99
C HIS A 236 -15.32 18.41 -5.98
N ALA A 237 -15.26 17.92 -7.21
CA ALA A 237 -16.30 18.13 -8.22
C ALA A 237 -17.69 17.63 -7.76
N ALA A 238 -17.73 16.51 -7.03
CA ALA A 238 -18.96 15.95 -6.51
C ALA A 238 -19.59 16.80 -5.40
N ALA A 239 -18.78 17.46 -4.56
CA ALA A 239 -19.29 18.32 -3.49
C ALA A 239 -20.15 19.48 -4.04
N ASP A 240 -19.74 20.09 -5.15
CA ASP A 240 -20.46 21.21 -5.77
C ASP A 240 -21.79 20.80 -6.41
N THR A 241 -21.84 19.58 -6.96
CA THR A 241 -23.03 19.05 -7.64
C THR A 241 -24.02 18.40 -6.68
N ALA A 242 -23.54 17.83 -5.57
CA ALA A 242 -24.35 17.12 -4.58
C ALA A 242 -25.51 17.98 -4.04
N ALA A 243 -25.27 19.27 -3.80
CA ALA A 243 -26.26 20.20 -3.24
C ALA A 243 -27.56 20.29 -4.06
N LYS A 244 -27.49 20.03 -5.37
CA LYS A 244 -28.58 20.26 -6.33
C LYS A 244 -29.25 18.97 -6.83
N ALA A 245 -28.75 17.80 -6.45
CA ALA A 245 -29.25 16.52 -6.95
C ALA A 245 -30.61 16.14 -6.32
N ALA A 246 -31.49 15.55 -7.11
CA ALA A 246 -32.70 14.87 -6.67
C ALA A 246 -32.50 13.34 -6.61
N PRO A 247 -33.25 12.58 -5.79
CA PRO A 247 -33.08 11.12 -5.66
C PRO A 247 -33.19 10.34 -6.98
N GLY A 248 -34.00 10.83 -7.93
CA GLY A 248 -34.17 10.23 -9.25
C GLY A 248 -33.03 10.53 -10.23
N ASP A 249 -32.14 11.47 -9.93
CA ASP A 249 -31.10 11.88 -10.86
C ASP A 249 -30.01 10.82 -10.99
N ALA A 250 -29.55 10.62 -12.22
CA ALA A 250 -28.29 9.93 -12.46
C ALA A 250 -27.14 10.67 -11.76
N ILE A 251 -26.08 9.95 -11.44
CA ILE A 251 -24.82 10.56 -11.04
C ILE A 251 -24.24 11.24 -12.29
N PRO A 252 -23.97 12.56 -12.28
CA PRO A 252 -23.59 13.34 -13.46
C PRO A 252 -22.10 13.13 -13.81
N ILE A 253 -21.73 11.88 -14.11
CA ILE A 253 -20.34 11.42 -14.10
C ILE A 253 -19.49 12.10 -15.19
N GLU A 254 -20.08 12.48 -16.32
CA GLU A 254 -19.44 13.25 -17.39
C GLU A 254 -19.00 14.63 -16.89
N GLN A 255 -19.87 15.31 -16.15
CA GLN A 255 -19.56 16.62 -15.56
C GLN A 255 -18.50 16.49 -14.47
N LEU A 256 -18.62 15.49 -13.60
CA LEU A 256 -17.66 15.22 -12.54
C LEU A 256 -16.27 14.91 -13.13
N HIS A 257 -16.21 14.05 -14.14
CA HIS A 257 -14.98 13.70 -14.83
C HIS A 257 -14.33 14.91 -15.50
N LYS A 258 -15.11 15.72 -16.24
CA LYS A 258 -14.61 16.94 -16.88
C LYS A 258 -13.98 17.89 -15.86
N SER A 259 -14.66 18.15 -14.75
CA SER A 259 -14.15 19.00 -13.67
C SER A 259 -12.90 18.40 -13.03
N ALA A 260 -12.89 17.08 -12.80
CA ALA A 260 -11.74 16.41 -12.22
C ALA A 260 -10.50 16.47 -13.13
N CYS A 261 -10.65 16.29 -14.43
CA CYS A 261 -9.56 16.42 -15.40
C CYS A 261 -8.96 17.82 -15.40
N GLN A 262 -9.79 18.87 -15.28
CA GLN A 262 -9.30 20.25 -15.16
C GLN A 262 -8.44 20.44 -13.91
N SER A 263 -8.85 19.88 -12.76
CA SER A 263 -8.09 19.99 -11.52
C SER A 263 -6.77 19.19 -11.56
N VAL A 264 -6.77 18.00 -12.16
CA VAL A 264 -5.59 17.12 -12.23
C VAL A 264 -4.54 17.64 -13.21
N ALA A 265 -4.94 18.32 -14.30
CA ALA A 265 -4.03 18.87 -15.30
C ALA A 265 -2.97 19.83 -14.70
N ALA A 266 -3.26 20.46 -13.57
CA ALA A 266 -2.35 21.35 -12.86
C ALA A 266 -1.22 20.65 -12.07
N LEU A 267 -1.24 19.32 -11.95
CA LEU A 267 -0.32 18.57 -11.08
C LEU A 267 0.86 17.92 -11.81
N GLY A 268 0.73 17.74 -13.11
CA GLY A 268 1.71 17.04 -13.93
C GLY A 268 1.05 16.16 -14.98
N LYS A 269 1.82 15.23 -15.54
CA LYS A 269 1.35 14.34 -16.60
C LYS A 269 0.46 13.23 -16.03
N GLN A 270 -0.84 13.48 -16.03
CA GLN A 270 -1.88 12.51 -15.74
C GLN A 270 -3.14 12.88 -16.53
N THR A 271 -3.59 11.97 -17.39
CA THR A 271 -4.72 12.16 -18.28
C THR A 271 -5.79 11.09 -17.98
N PRO A 272 -6.75 11.39 -17.09
CA PRO A 272 -7.85 10.48 -16.82
C PRO A 272 -8.79 10.35 -18.03
N VAL A 273 -9.48 9.21 -18.14
CA VAL A 273 -10.39 8.91 -19.25
C VAL A 273 -11.73 8.40 -18.73
N LEU A 274 -12.83 8.83 -19.39
CA LEU A 274 -14.17 8.29 -19.23
C LEU A 274 -14.60 7.57 -20.52
N VAL A 275 -15.09 6.34 -20.40
CA VAL A 275 -15.64 5.55 -21.50
C VAL A 275 -16.92 4.83 -21.10
N GLY A 276 -17.60 4.26 -22.08
CA GLY A 276 -18.86 3.54 -21.89
C GLY A 276 -20.07 4.47 -21.82
N THR A 277 -21.25 3.89 -21.67
CA THR A 277 -22.52 4.61 -21.66
C THR A 277 -23.42 4.11 -20.53
N ALA A 278 -24.28 5.00 -20.03
CA ALA A 278 -25.32 4.60 -19.09
C ALA A 278 -26.34 3.65 -19.77
N PRO A 279 -27.06 2.81 -18.99
CA PRO A 279 -28.15 2.00 -19.52
C PRO A 279 -29.20 2.85 -20.27
N LYS A 280 -29.68 2.36 -21.43
CA LYS A 280 -30.62 3.09 -22.30
C LYS A 280 -31.99 3.38 -21.66
N LEU A 281 -32.45 2.51 -20.76
CA LEU A 281 -33.72 2.61 -20.05
C LEU A 281 -33.49 2.34 -18.56
N PRO A 282 -32.99 3.31 -17.78
CA PRO A 282 -32.78 3.12 -16.36
C PRO A 282 -34.13 2.92 -15.65
N ALA A 283 -34.20 1.97 -14.72
CA ALA A 283 -35.40 1.82 -13.90
C ALA A 283 -35.68 3.11 -13.12
N ALA A 284 -36.94 3.54 -13.12
CA ALA A 284 -37.36 4.74 -12.42
C ALA A 284 -37.13 4.61 -10.90
N TYR A 285 -36.81 5.74 -10.27
CA TYR A 285 -36.72 5.78 -8.81
C TYR A 285 -38.10 5.53 -8.19
N ASP A 286 -38.13 4.65 -7.17
CA ASP A 286 -39.31 4.38 -6.37
C ASP A 286 -39.06 4.84 -4.92
N PRO A 287 -39.70 5.93 -4.46
CA PRO A 287 -39.54 6.44 -3.10
C PRO A 287 -40.15 5.54 -2.02
N LYS A 288 -40.99 4.56 -2.40
CA LYS A 288 -41.65 3.63 -1.47
C LYS A 288 -40.88 2.32 -1.32
N ALA A 289 -39.90 2.05 -2.18
CA ALA A 289 -39.11 0.83 -2.09
C ALA A 289 -38.27 0.81 -0.82
N ALA A 290 -38.29 -0.33 -0.11
CA ALA A 290 -37.40 -0.56 1.02
C ALA A 290 -35.92 -0.49 0.57
N PRO A 291 -35.00 0.06 1.38
CA PRO A 291 -33.57 0.09 1.12
C PRO A 291 -32.99 -1.22 0.58
N ALA A 292 -31.95 -1.12 -0.25
CA ALA A 292 -31.20 -2.30 -0.67
C ALA A 292 -30.67 -3.06 0.54
N LYS A 293 -30.79 -4.39 0.53
CA LYS A 293 -30.22 -5.22 1.60
C LYS A 293 -28.71 -4.96 1.67
N ARG A 294 -28.18 -4.78 2.88
CA ARG A 294 -26.73 -4.83 3.08
C ARG A 294 -26.27 -6.28 2.95
N PHE A 295 -25.06 -6.47 2.46
CA PHE A 295 -24.35 -7.74 2.57
C PHE A 295 -23.22 -7.56 3.59
N GLU A 296 -22.86 -8.65 4.25
CA GLU A 296 -21.70 -8.65 5.12
C GLU A 296 -20.45 -8.80 4.27
N LEU A 297 -19.46 -7.93 4.51
CA LEU A 297 -18.14 -8.12 3.94
C LEU A 297 -17.64 -9.52 4.35
N PRO A 298 -16.99 -10.27 3.44
CA PRO A 298 -16.43 -11.57 3.78
C PRO A 298 -15.61 -11.43 5.06
N ALA A 299 -15.93 -12.27 6.04
CA ALA A 299 -15.07 -12.39 7.21
C ALA A 299 -13.67 -12.71 6.70
N ALA A 300 -12.64 -12.18 7.36
CA ALA A 300 -11.31 -12.71 7.19
C ALA A 300 -11.42 -14.24 7.36
N PRO A 301 -10.74 -15.04 6.52
CA PRO A 301 -10.67 -16.48 6.74
C PRO A 301 -10.39 -16.71 8.23
N LYS A 302 -11.02 -17.72 8.84
CA LYS A 302 -10.66 -18.13 10.20
C LYS A 302 -9.21 -18.61 10.18
N GLY A 303 -8.28 -17.68 10.26
CA GLY A 303 -6.91 -17.92 10.66
C GLY A 303 -6.93 -17.83 12.17
N ILE A 304 -6.39 -18.84 12.83
CA ILE A 304 -5.87 -18.56 14.16
C ILE A 304 -4.69 -17.60 13.92
N PRO A 305 -4.53 -16.49 14.66
CA PRO A 305 -3.19 -16.20 15.14
C PRO A 305 -2.88 -17.34 16.10
N GLY A 306 -2.48 -18.50 15.57
CA GLY A 306 -1.90 -19.52 16.43
C GLY A 306 -0.77 -18.80 17.13
N ALA A 307 -0.74 -18.82 18.46
CA ALA A 307 0.29 -18.10 19.21
C ALA A 307 1.69 -18.35 18.60
N ASP A 308 1.89 -19.53 18.01
CA ASP A 308 3.05 -19.95 17.23
C ASP A 308 3.33 -19.13 15.97
N ALA A 309 2.33 -18.81 15.12
CA ALA A 309 2.55 -18.01 13.90
C ALA A 309 2.97 -16.58 14.25
N LYS A 310 2.31 -16.00 15.27
CA LYS A 310 2.70 -14.69 15.78
C LYS A 310 4.10 -14.73 16.40
N ALA A 311 4.41 -15.73 17.22
CA ALA A 311 5.73 -15.90 17.82
C ALA A 311 6.83 -16.08 16.76
N ILE A 312 6.57 -16.85 15.70
CA ILE A 312 7.49 -16.96 14.55
C ILE A 312 7.71 -15.61 13.89
N LEU A 313 6.63 -14.86 13.60
CA LEU A 313 6.76 -13.54 12.98
C LEU A 313 7.51 -12.55 13.89
N ASP A 314 7.29 -12.60 15.20
CA ASP A 314 8.00 -11.78 16.18
C ASP A 314 9.50 -12.16 16.23
N GLU A 315 9.84 -13.46 16.19
CA GLU A 315 11.23 -13.94 16.12
C GLU A 315 11.94 -13.51 14.82
N LEU A 316 11.23 -13.54 13.69
CA LEU A 316 11.74 -13.15 12.37
C LEU A 316 11.72 -11.64 12.14
N ALA A 317 11.07 -10.87 13.01
CA ALA A 317 10.89 -9.44 12.81
C ALA A 317 12.25 -8.74 12.75
N LEU A 318 12.51 -8.13 11.59
CA LEU A 318 13.62 -7.23 11.34
C LEU A 318 13.07 -5.84 11.03
N PRO A 319 13.81 -4.77 11.38
CA PRO A 319 13.40 -3.42 11.01
C PRO A 319 13.24 -3.26 9.49
N PRO A 320 12.32 -2.41 9.02
CA PRO A 320 12.13 -2.18 7.59
C PRO A 320 13.39 -1.59 6.94
N LEU A 321 13.63 -1.94 5.67
CA LEU A 321 14.77 -1.43 4.90
C LEU A 321 14.62 0.06 4.56
N PHE A 322 13.39 0.51 4.30
CA PHE A 322 13.04 1.91 4.05
C PHE A 322 11.82 2.33 4.87
N GLU A 323 11.70 3.63 5.16
CA GLU A 323 10.54 4.19 5.84
C GLU A 323 9.24 3.89 5.08
N GLY A 324 8.20 3.49 5.82
CA GLY A 324 6.90 3.16 5.23
C GLY A 324 6.88 1.84 4.45
N ASP A 325 7.93 1.02 4.52
CA ASP A 325 7.89 -0.38 4.12
C ASP A 325 7.15 -1.22 5.19
N THR A 326 5.85 -0.98 5.31
CA THR A 326 4.95 -1.73 6.18
C THR A 326 4.16 -2.74 5.34
N GLY A 327 3.90 -3.92 5.90
CA GLY A 327 3.06 -4.94 5.28
C GLY A 327 2.35 -5.70 6.37
N ALA A 328 1.07 -6.00 6.15
CA ALA A 328 0.22 -6.63 7.15
C ALA A 328 0.31 -8.16 7.10
N ILE A 329 1.54 -8.69 7.18
CA ILE A 329 1.81 -10.14 7.10
C ILE A 329 1.12 -10.88 8.26
N GLU A 330 1.04 -10.23 9.41
CA GLU A 330 0.35 -10.72 10.61
C GLU A 330 -1.15 -10.95 10.40
N LEU A 331 -1.76 -10.33 9.39
CA LEU A 331 -3.17 -10.55 9.07
C LEU A 331 -3.38 -11.77 8.15
N LEU A 332 -2.31 -12.40 7.64
CA LEU A 332 -2.44 -13.55 6.76
C LEU A 332 -2.84 -14.82 7.52
N PRO A 333 -3.74 -15.64 6.95
CA PRO A 333 -4.16 -16.89 7.56
C PRO A 333 -3.13 -18.00 7.28
N PHE A 334 -2.13 -18.15 8.15
CA PHE A 334 -1.19 -19.28 8.07
C PHE A 334 -1.84 -20.60 8.52
N SER A 335 -1.52 -21.70 7.83
CA SER A 335 -2.06 -23.03 8.13
C SER A 335 -1.39 -23.65 9.35
N GLU A 336 -2.17 -23.98 10.38
CA GLU A 336 -1.71 -24.70 11.58
C GLU A 336 -1.07 -26.05 11.21
N ALA A 337 -1.67 -26.78 10.26
CA ALA A 337 -1.16 -28.06 9.82
C ALA A 337 0.25 -27.95 9.19
N LEU A 338 0.51 -26.87 8.44
CA LEU A 338 1.85 -26.60 7.90
C LEU A 338 2.84 -26.22 9.01
N LEU A 339 2.40 -25.46 10.01
CA LEU A 339 3.25 -24.95 11.09
C LEU A 339 3.60 -25.98 12.16
N LYS A 340 2.88 -27.11 12.25
CA LYS A 340 3.19 -28.20 13.19
C LYS A 340 4.64 -28.69 13.08
N GLY A 341 5.21 -28.70 11.88
CA GLY A 341 6.61 -29.08 11.64
C GLY A 341 7.65 -28.03 12.08
N TYR A 342 7.21 -26.85 12.48
CA TYR A 342 8.02 -25.70 12.87
C TYR A 342 7.83 -25.31 14.34
N ALA A 343 7.23 -26.18 15.14
CA ALA A 343 7.07 -25.96 16.57
C ALA A 343 8.42 -25.66 17.24
N SER A 344 8.40 -24.73 18.19
CA SER A 344 9.60 -24.42 18.97
C SER A 344 9.91 -25.59 19.92
N ASP A 345 11.16 -26.04 19.91
CA ASP A 345 11.67 -27.07 20.81
C ASP A 345 12.39 -26.49 22.03
N VAL A 346 12.96 -25.29 21.89
CA VAL A 346 13.72 -24.56 22.91
C VAL A 346 13.50 -23.05 22.70
N SER A 347 13.40 -22.28 23.79
CA SER A 347 13.29 -20.83 23.70
C SER A 347 14.55 -20.18 23.11
N ALA A 348 14.42 -19.00 22.49
CA ALA A 348 15.57 -18.25 21.97
C ALA A 348 16.60 -17.92 23.08
N ASP A 349 16.11 -17.56 24.27
CA ASP A 349 16.96 -17.26 25.43
C ASP A 349 17.76 -18.50 25.90
N ASP A 350 17.12 -19.66 25.93
CA ASP A 350 17.80 -20.90 26.33
C ASP A 350 18.78 -21.37 25.25
N ALA A 351 18.49 -21.14 23.96
CA ALA A 351 19.43 -21.40 22.89
C ALA A 351 20.69 -20.52 23.04
N LEU A 352 20.53 -19.23 23.36
CA LEU A 352 21.63 -18.29 23.60
C LEU A 352 22.49 -18.68 24.82
N LYS A 353 21.87 -19.14 25.91
CA LYS A 353 22.59 -19.60 27.11
C LYS A 353 23.38 -20.90 26.90
N ASN A 354 22.96 -21.73 25.95
CA ASN A 354 23.56 -23.04 25.67
C ASN A 354 24.25 -23.08 24.29
N GLY A 355 25.09 -22.07 24.01
CA GLY A 355 25.65 -21.85 22.67
C GLY A 355 26.47 -23.01 22.10
N ASP A 356 27.18 -23.77 22.93
CA ASP A 356 27.94 -24.95 22.49
C ASP A 356 27.02 -26.05 21.93
N LYS A 357 25.79 -26.14 22.43
CA LYS A 357 24.77 -27.09 21.96
C LYS A 357 24.05 -26.59 20.70
N TYR A 358 23.91 -25.27 20.55
CA TYR A 358 23.11 -24.65 19.50
C TYR A 358 23.90 -23.61 18.67
N PRO A 359 25.05 -23.97 18.08
CA PRO A 359 25.92 -23.01 17.40
C PRO A 359 25.23 -22.29 16.23
N LEU A 360 24.38 -22.99 15.46
CA LEU A 360 23.61 -22.38 14.38
C LEU A 360 22.62 -21.34 14.91
N ARG A 361 21.83 -21.71 15.93
CA ARG A 361 20.80 -20.85 16.51
C ARG A 361 21.39 -19.57 17.09
N VAL A 362 22.53 -19.69 17.79
CA VAL A 362 23.24 -18.53 18.34
C VAL A 362 23.74 -17.60 17.24
N ALA A 363 24.36 -18.14 16.17
CA ALA A 363 24.80 -17.33 15.04
C ALA A 363 23.61 -16.61 14.37
N THR A 364 22.50 -17.32 14.17
CA THR A 364 21.25 -16.76 13.63
C THR A 364 20.68 -15.64 14.49
N LEU A 365 20.50 -15.87 15.79
CA LEU A 365 19.96 -14.85 16.70
C LEU A 365 20.88 -13.64 16.84
N ARG A 366 22.21 -13.84 16.88
CA ARG A 366 23.18 -12.74 16.92
C ARG A 366 23.13 -11.90 15.66
N ALA A 367 23.08 -12.51 14.49
CA ALA A 367 22.97 -11.79 13.23
C ALA A 367 21.65 -10.98 13.15
N GLN A 368 20.52 -11.56 13.57
CA GLN A 368 19.25 -10.83 13.66
C GLN A 368 19.33 -9.66 14.63
N GLN A 369 19.92 -9.86 15.80
CA GLN A 369 20.10 -8.78 16.78
C GLN A 369 21.03 -7.69 16.26
N ALA A 370 22.11 -8.05 15.56
CA ALA A 370 23.00 -7.08 14.92
C ALA A 370 22.25 -6.22 13.89
N VAL A 371 21.38 -6.83 13.08
CA VAL A 371 20.50 -6.08 12.17
C VAL A 371 19.58 -5.14 12.94
N ARG A 372 18.95 -5.60 14.04
CA ARG A 372 18.07 -4.77 14.89
C ARG A 372 18.81 -3.62 15.58
N ASP A 373 20.06 -3.82 15.94
CA ASP A 373 20.88 -2.77 16.55
C ASP A 373 21.42 -1.79 15.50
N THR A 374 21.59 -2.26 14.26
CA THR A 374 22.04 -1.43 13.13
C THR A 374 20.89 -0.62 12.54
N TRP A 375 19.64 -1.09 12.63
CA TRP A 375 18.45 -0.41 12.09
C TRP A 375 17.40 -0.01 13.16
N PRO A 376 16.81 1.21 13.09
CA PRO A 376 17.18 2.26 12.15
C PRO A 376 18.58 2.74 12.50
N LEU A 377 19.39 3.07 11.48
CA LEU A 377 20.67 3.75 11.65
C LEU A 377 20.41 4.91 12.64
N THR A 378 20.86 4.69 13.88
CA THR A 378 20.33 5.19 15.16
C THR A 378 19.43 6.43 15.15
N ALA A 379 18.26 6.31 15.81
CA ALA A 379 17.37 7.35 16.36
C ALA A 379 17.60 8.82 15.91
N LYS A 380 16.64 9.33 15.12
CA LYS A 380 16.80 10.41 14.13
C LYS A 380 17.62 9.86 12.98
N GLU A 381 16.95 9.33 11.96
CA GLU A 381 17.58 9.24 10.64
C GLU A 381 18.39 10.53 10.44
N PRO A 382 19.69 10.47 10.09
CA PRO A 382 20.28 11.64 9.46
C PRO A 382 19.39 11.81 8.24
N LYS A 383 18.36 12.70 8.30
CA LYS A 383 17.36 12.95 7.25
C LYS A 383 18.09 12.63 5.97
N GLY A 384 17.81 11.48 5.34
CA GLY A 384 18.74 10.87 4.38
C GLY A 384 19.25 11.98 3.49
N VAL A 385 20.56 12.11 3.23
CA VAL A 385 21.19 13.36 2.74
C VAL A 385 20.65 13.75 1.35
N THR A 386 19.39 14.16 1.30
CA THR A 386 18.50 14.25 0.17
C THR A 386 17.22 14.99 0.63
N PRO A 387 16.70 15.94 -0.16
CA PRO A 387 17.31 16.46 -1.39
C PRO A 387 18.64 17.17 -1.11
N LEU A 388 19.56 17.09 -2.08
CA LEU A 388 20.79 17.87 -2.14
C LEU A 388 20.52 19.14 -2.95
N THR A 389 20.90 20.29 -2.43
CA THR A 389 20.81 21.57 -3.17
C THR A 389 22.09 21.80 -3.96
N ALA A 390 21.94 22.36 -5.17
CA ALA A 390 23.08 22.81 -5.98
C ALA A 390 23.46 24.28 -5.67
N PRO A 391 24.75 24.65 -5.74
CA PRO A 391 25.91 23.79 -5.97
C PRO A 391 26.27 22.97 -4.72
N ILE A 392 27.02 21.87 -4.92
CA ILE A 392 27.56 21.09 -3.79
C ILE A 392 28.70 21.87 -3.13
N VAL A 393 28.49 22.28 -1.88
CA VAL A 393 29.48 23.03 -1.08
C VAL A 393 30.21 22.12 -0.08
N ASP A 394 31.33 22.58 0.47
CA ASP A 394 32.14 21.82 1.43
C ASP A 394 31.36 21.37 2.66
N ARG A 395 30.40 22.19 3.12
CA ARG A 395 29.49 21.81 4.21
C ARG A 395 28.68 20.56 3.86
N THR A 396 28.19 20.44 2.63
CA THR A 396 27.47 19.26 2.14
C THR A 396 28.39 18.05 2.08
N LYS A 397 29.61 18.21 1.56
CA LYS A 397 30.62 17.14 1.52
C LYS A 397 30.99 16.63 2.92
N LYS A 398 31.12 17.53 3.90
CA LYS A 398 31.37 17.19 5.31
C LYS A 398 30.19 16.42 5.91
N ALA A 399 28.96 16.88 5.72
CA ALA A 399 27.77 16.19 6.21
C ALA A 399 27.66 14.76 5.64
N ILE A 400 28.01 14.58 4.36
CA ILE A 400 28.04 13.26 3.73
C ILE A 400 29.14 12.39 4.30
N SER A 401 30.35 12.93 4.48
CA SER A 401 31.44 12.21 5.14
C SER A 401 31.05 11.75 6.55
N ASP A 402 30.35 12.59 7.31
CA ASP A 402 29.87 12.26 8.65
C ASP A 402 28.80 11.17 8.63
N ALA A 403 27.92 11.17 7.61
CA ALA A 403 26.92 10.12 7.41
C ALA A 403 27.53 8.79 6.94
N GLN A 404 28.67 8.81 6.23
CA GLN A 404 29.34 7.58 5.77
C GLN A 404 30.04 6.81 6.90
N LEU A 405 30.43 7.46 8.00
CA LEU A 405 31.09 6.80 9.13
C LEU A 405 30.21 5.73 9.82
N PRO A 406 28.99 6.05 10.30
CA PRO A 406 28.12 5.03 10.89
C PRO A 406 27.69 3.96 9.87
N LEU A 407 27.60 4.29 8.58
CA LEU A 407 27.37 3.29 7.53
C LEU A 407 28.52 2.31 7.39
N ALA A 408 29.77 2.78 7.41
CA ALA A 408 30.94 1.90 7.34
C ALA A 408 31.01 0.98 8.56
N GLN A 409 30.74 1.50 9.77
CA GLN A 409 30.66 0.70 11.00
C GLN A 409 29.56 -0.37 10.92
N ALA A 410 28.39 0.00 10.41
CA ALA A 410 27.29 -0.93 10.16
C ALA A 410 27.68 -2.04 9.17
N ILE A 411 28.30 -1.68 8.04
CA ILE A 411 28.77 -2.65 7.04
C ILE A 411 29.74 -3.64 7.67
N THR A 412 30.80 -3.16 8.35
CA THR A 412 31.80 -4.03 8.99
C THR A 412 31.18 -4.95 10.04
N ARG A 413 30.23 -4.46 10.86
CA ARG A 413 29.53 -5.29 11.84
C ARG A 413 28.74 -6.41 11.15
N LEU A 414 27.93 -6.07 10.14
CA LEU A 414 27.09 -7.05 9.46
C LEU A 414 27.91 -8.03 8.59
N GLU A 415 29.05 -7.62 8.04
CA GLU A 415 30.00 -8.52 7.37
C GLU A 415 30.56 -9.57 8.36
N SER A 416 30.94 -9.15 9.57
CA SER A 416 31.42 -10.07 10.61
C SER A 416 30.35 -11.09 11.03
N GLU A 417 29.09 -10.66 11.17
CA GLU A 417 27.98 -11.58 11.46
C GLU A 417 27.68 -12.52 10.28
N LEU A 418 27.87 -12.07 9.04
CA LEU A 418 27.70 -12.90 7.85
C LEU A 418 28.76 -14.02 7.81
N GLU A 419 30.01 -13.71 8.13
CA GLU A 419 31.08 -14.71 8.27
C GLU A 419 30.73 -15.74 9.37
N GLY A 420 30.21 -15.27 10.50
CA GLY A 420 29.74 -16.12 11.60
C GLY A 420 28.62 -17.09 11.18
N LEU A 421 27.63 -16.61 10.44
CA LEU A 421 26.57 -17.45 9.87
C LEU A 421 27.13 -18.51 8.92
N LEU A 422 27.98 -18.09 7.97
CA LEU A 422 28.56 -19.01 6.99
C LEU A 422 29.42 -20.10 7.67
N ALA A 423 30.15 -19.77 8.74
CA ALA A 423 30.91 -20.74 9.53
C ALA A 423 30.00 -21.73 10.27
N ALA A 424 28.81 -21.30 10.69
CA ALA A 424 27.83 -22.13 11.37
C ALA A 424 27.04 -23.06 10.43
N ALA A 425 27.07 -22.82 9.11
CA ALA A 425 26.32 -23.58 8.09
C ALA A 425 26.50 -25.11 8.19
N LYS A 426 27.68 -25.58 8.62
CA LYS A 426 27.98 -27.00 8.86
C LYS A 426 27.06 -27.69 9.88
N HIS A 427 26.35 -26.92 10.71
CA HIS A 427 25.40 -27.42 11.69
C HIS A 427 23.94 -27.45 11.17
N ARG A 428 23.67 -26.85 10.00
CA ARG A 428 22.32 -26.65 9.45
C ARG A 428 21.54 -27.96 9.28
N GLU A 429 22.15 -29.00 8.72
CA GLU A 429 21.44 -30.26 8.43
C GLU A 429 20.98 -31.00 9.69
N LYS A 430 21.61 -30.75 10.83
CA LYS A 430 21.28 -31.39 12.12
C LYS A 430 20.20 -30.64 12.90
N GLU A 431 19.81 -29.46 12.43
CA GLU A 431 18.85 -28.60 13.12
C GLU A 431 17.40 -28.92 12.74
N THR A 432 16.47 -28.44 13.58
CA THR A 432 15.04 -28.56 13.30
C THR A 432 14.65 -27.75 12.07
N LYS A 433 13.51 -28.09 11.45
CA LYS A 433 13.00 -27.34 10.28
C LYS A 433 12.83 -25.84 10.55
N ARG A 434 12.40 -25.48 11.77
CA ARG A 434 12.28 -24.08 12.22
C ARG A 434 13.61 -23.35 12.15
N TRP A 435 14.68 -23.98 12.65
CA TRP A 435 16.00 -23.35 12.72
C TRP A 435 16.76 -23.38 11.40
N GLN A 436 16.52 -24.39 10.56
CA GLN A 436 16.96 -24.34 9.15
C GLN A 436 16.36 -23.14 8.42
N ALA A 437 15.04 -22.94 8.54
CA ALA A 437 14.34 -21.83 7.90
C ALA A 437 14.75 -20.45 8.47
N HIS A 438 14.93 -20.34 9.80
CA HIS A 438 15.45 -19.12 10.44
C HIS A 438 16.84 -18.75 9.96
N TYR A 439 17.74 -19.74 9.91
CA TYR A 439 19.11 -19.55 9.45
C TYR A 439 19.13 -19.06 8.00
N ASP A 440 18.43 -19.76 7.11
CA ASP A 440 18.41 -19.42 5.68
C ASP A 440 17.81 -18.03 5.45
N TYR A 441 16.69 -17.71 6.13
CA TYR A 441 16.06 -16.39 6.02
C TYR A 441 16.99 -15.29 6.51
N THR A 442 17.65 -15.50 7.64
CA THR A 442 18.58 -14.53 8.23
C THR A 442 19.81 -14.33 7.34
N LEU A 443 20.35 -15.40 6.74
CA LEU A 443 21.46 -15.33 5.80
C LEU A 443 21.12 -14.47 4.59
N ALA A 444 19.95 -14.72 3.97
CA ALA A 444 19.48 -13.98 2.80
C ALA A 444 19.20 -12.49 3.14
N GLU A 445 18.54 -12.21 4.28
CA GLU A 445 18.29 -10.86 4.76
C GLU A 445 19.58 -10.08 5.04
N LEU A 446 20.56 -10.72 5.67
CA LEU A 446 21.83 -10.06 6.00
C LEU A 446 22.59 -9.65 4.74
N ARG A 447 22.61 -10.53 3.73
CA ARG A 447 23.15 -10.22 2.40
C ARG A 447 22.42 -9.07 1.73
N LEU A 448 21.08 -9.10 1.72
CA LEU A 448 20.28 -8.02 1.13
C LEU A 448 20.55 -6.67 1.83
N ARG A 449 20.67 -6.67 3.16
CA ARG A 449 20.96 -5.47 3.95
C ARG A 449 22.35 -4.92 3.68
N LEU A 450 23.36 -5.79 3.57
CA LEU A 450 24.70 -5.40 3.16
C LEU A 450 24.71 -4.81 1.75
N VAL A 451 23.93 -5.35 0.82
CA VAL A 451 23.76 -4.78 -0.53
C VAL A 451 23.20 -3.36 -0.45
N VAL A 452 22.15 -3.14 0.34
CA VAL A 452 21.52 -1.81 0.53
C VAL A 452 22.51 -0.81 1.14
N LEU A 453 23.23 -1.18 2.19
CA LEU A 453 24.23 -0.29 2.81
C LEU A 453 25.36 0.05 1.85
N ASN A 454 25.87 -0.93 1.10
CA ASN A 454 26.94 -0.71 0.15
C ASN A 454 26.50 0.17 -1.02
N GLU A 455 25.30 -0.06 -1.58
CA GLU A 455 24.74 0.80 -2.63
C GLU A 455 24.56 2.22 -2.11
N TYR A 456 23.95 2.40 -0.93
CA TYR A 456 23.76 3.73 -0.35
C TYR A 456 25.09 4.45 -0.09
N ASN A 457 26.07 3.76 0.51
CA ASN A 457 27.39 4.31 0.78
C ASN A 457 28.11 4.73 -0.52
N LEU A 458 27.97 3.97 -1.60
CA LEU A 458 28.49 4.34 -2.93
C LEU A 458 27.83 5.61 -3.47
N LEU A 459 26.50 5.72 -3.39
CA LEU A 459 25.78 6.89 -3.89
C LEU A 459 26.14 8.15 -3.11
N LEU A 460 26.39 8.04 -1.80
CA LEU A 460 26.94 9.14 -0.99
C LEU A 460 28.36 9.51 -1.42
N ALA A 461 29.23 8.53 -1.69
CA ALA A 461 30.59 8.81 -2.16
C ALA A 461 30.61 9.60 -3.48
N ARG A 462 29.65 9.34 -4.39
CA ARG A 462 29.53 10.08 -5.67
C ARG A 462 29.36 11.58 -5.49
N VAL A 463 28.64 12.01 -4.45
CA VAL A 463 28.46 13.43 -4.15
C VAL A 463 29.80 14.08 -3.78
N ARG A 464 30.64 13.38 -3.00
CA ARG A 464 31.96 13.89 -2.59
C ARG A 464 32.93 13.98 -3.78
N THR A 465 32.80 13.07 -4.74
CA THR A 465 33.58 13.06 -5.99
C THR A 465 32.95 13.90 -7.10
N GLU A 466 31.82 14.58 -6.85
CA GLU A 466 31.08 15.37 -7.82
C GLU A 466 30.66 14.60 -9.10
N THR A 467 30.43 13.30 -8.97
CA THR A 467 29.96 12.42 -10.08
C THR A 467 28.44 12.30 -10.10
N LEU A 468 27.76 13.44 -9.94
CA LEU A 468 26.30 13.53 -9.99
C LEU A 468 25.82 13.76 -11.42
N PRO A 469 24.57 13.37 -11.77
CA PRO A 469 23.99 13.69 -13.07
C PRO A 469 23.93 15.20 -13.31
N ASP A 470 24.01 15.61 -14.57
CA ASP A 470 23.87 17.02 -14.94
C ASP A 470 22.50 17.59 -14.50
N LEU A 471 22.51 18.87 -14.12
CA LEU A 471 21.28 19.58 -13.77
C LEU A 471 20.66 20.23 -15.02
N PRO A 472 19.42 19.86 -15.40
CA PRO A 472 18.71 20.56 -16.44
C PRO A 472 18.34 21.99 -15.99
N ALA A 473 18.04 22.87 -16.95
CA ALA A 473 17.65 24.24 -16.67
C ALA A 473 16.46 24.31 -15.69
N GLY A 474 16.60 25.13 -14.65
CA GLY A 474 15.59 25.30 -13.60
C GLY A 474 15.65 24.26 -12.47
N ALA A 475 16.48 23.22 -12.57
CA ALA A 475 16.66 22.27 -11.47
C ALA A 475 17.36 22.92 -10.27
N THR A 476 16.96 22.50 -9.06
CA THR A 476 17.45 23.06 -7.78
C THR A 476 18.48 22.19 -7.09
N GLY A 477 18.71 20.98 -7.62
CA GLY A 477 19.64 20.01 -7.06
C GLY A 477 19.19 18.58 -7.36
N TRP A 478 19.45 17.64 -6.46
CA TRP A 478 19.22 16.21 -6.67
C TRP A 478 18.43 15.55 -5.56
N ARG A 479 17.65 14.53 -5.90
CA ARG A 479 17.00 13.61 -4.97
C ARG A 479 17.53 12.20 -5.18
N LEU A 480 17.68 11.46 -4.09
CA LEU A 480 18.00 10.05 -4.18
C LEU A 480 16.72 9.28 -4.47
N CYS A 481 16.70 8.57 -5.58
CA CYS A 481 15.56 7.79 -6.05
C CYS A 481 15.98 6.32 -6.22
N PRO A 482 15.04 5.39 -6.07
CA PRO A 482 15.26 3.98 -6.42
C PRO A 482 15.59 3.80 -7.89
N ALA A 483 16.34 2.75 -8.20
CA ALA A 483 16.70 2.34 -9.54
C ALA A 483 16.56 0.82 -9.68
N GLU A 484 16.17 0.34 -10.86
CA GLU A 484 16.03 -1.10 -11.14
C GLU A 484 17.35 -1.86 -11.05
N LYS A 485 18.48 -1.17 -11.26
CA LYS A 485 19.80 -1.78 -11.34
C LYS A 485 20.70 -1.24 -10.24
N LEU A 486 21.45 -2.16 -9.63
CA LEU A 486 22.58 -1.84 -8.78
C LEU A 486 23.70 -1.17 -9.57
N THR A 487 24.29 -0.13 -9.00
CA THR A 487 25.47 0.53 -9.55
C THR A 487 26.75 0.20 -8.77
N SER A 488 26.64 -0.59 -7.70
CA SER A 488 27.73 -1.14 -6.90
C SER A 488 28.70 -2.03 -7.67
N ARG A 489 29.80 -2.44 -7.02
CA ARG A 489 30.84 -3.30 -7.60
C ARG A 489 30.34 -4.74 -7.79
N ARG A 490 31.16 -5.56 -8.47
CA ARG A 490 30.80 -6.95 -8.84
C ARG A 490 30.48 -7.80 -7.61
N GLU A 491 31.21 -7.60 -6.53
CA GLU A 491 31.08 -8.35 -5.28
C GLU A 491 29.71 -8.11 -4.63
N VAL A 492 29.25 -6.85 -4.62
CA VAL A 492 27.93 -6.47 -4.11
C VAL A 492 26.81 -7.03 -4.99
N ARG A 493 26.98 -7.01 -6.32
CA ARG A 493 26.02 -7.65 -7.24
C ARG A 493 25.94 -9.16 -7.01
N ALA A 494 27.07 -9.84 -6.88
CA ALA A 494 27.10 -11.28 -6.60
C ALA A 494 26.43 -11.61 -5.25
N MET A 495 26.60 -10.76 -4.23
CA MET A 495 25.90 -10.89 -2.95
C MET A 495 24.39 -10.74 -3.10
N PHE A 496 23.93 -9.80 -3.95
CA PHE A 496 22.52 -9.64 -4.25
C PHE A 496 21.95 -10.85 -4.99
N ASP A 497 22.64 -11.35 -6.01
CA ASP A 497 22.23 -12.53 -6.77
C ASP A 497 22.09 -13.74 -5.84
N ALA A 498 23.05 -13.95 -4.94
CA ALA A 498 23.00 -15.03 -3.96
C ALA A 498 21.81 -14.88 -2.97
N ALA A 499 21.52 -13.66 -2.51
CA ALA A 499 20.34 -13.40 -1.67
C ALA A 499 19.03 -13.70 -2.43
N GLN A 500 18.95 -13.33 -3.71
CA GLN A 500 17.78 -13.60 -4.55
C GLN A 500 17.55 -15.10 -4.77
N GLU A 501 18.61 -15.88 -4.97
CA GLU A 501 18.57 -17.35 -5.04
C GLU A 501 18.09 -17.96 -3.73
N GLU A 502 18.64 -17.51 -2.60
CA GLU A 502 18.26 -18.00 -1.26
C GLU A 502 16.80 -17.69 -0.93
N PHE A 503 16.33 -16.47 -1.21
CA PHE A 503 14.92 -16.13 -1.04
C PHE A 503 14.00 -16.94 -1.95
N SER A 504 14.42 -17.22 -3.19
CA SER A 504 13.66 -18.08 -4.12
C SER A 504 13.53 -19.51 -3.61
N LYS A 505 14.63 -20.05 -3.08
CA LYS A 505 14.65 -21.37 -2.45
C LYS A 505 13.76 -21.41 -1.22
N LEU A 506 13.91 -20.47 -0.29
CA LEU A 506 13.07 -20.34 0.90
C LEU A 506 11.58 -20.24 0.59
N ALA A 507 11.20 -19.41 -0.39
CA ALA A 507 9.81 -19.25 -0.83
C ALA A 507 9.22 -20.56 -1.38
N THR A 508 10.06 -21.43 -1.93
CA THR A 508 9.68 -22.74 -2.47
C THR A 508 9.62 -23.80 -1.36
N ASP A 509 10.71 -23.95 -0.60
CA ASP A 509 10.88 -24.99 0.43
C ASP A 509 9.92 -24.78 1.63
N HIS A 510 9.56 -23.53 1.90
CA HIS A 510 8.71 -23.12 3.02
C HIS A 510 7.44 -22.40 2.54
N LYS A 511 6.91 -22.79 1.39
CA LYS A 511 5.68 -22.23 0.80
C LYS A 511 4.53 -22.18 1.81
N ASP A 512 3.78 -21.07 1.79
CA ASP A 512 2.60 -20.80 2.63
C ASP A 512 2.89 -20.79 4.16
N THR A 513 4.16 -20.65 4.55
CA THR A 513 4.59 -20.39 5.93
C THR A 513 5.11 -18.95 6.08
N PRO A 514 5.31 -18.42 7.30
CA PRO A 514 5.90 -17.10 7.53
C PRO A 514 7.22 -16.88 6.79
N TRP A 515 8.14 -17.85 6.83
CA TRP A 515 9.43 -17.77 6.13
C TRP A 515 9.26 -17.67 4.62
N GLY A 516 8.37 -18.47 4.03
CA GLY A 516 8.15 -18.44 2.58
C GLY A 516 7.54 -17.13 2.09
N VAL A 517 6.57 -16.59 2.85
CA VAL A 517 5.95 -15.29 2.56
C VAL A 517 6.95 -14.15 2.71
N LEU A 518 7.71 -14.13 3.82
CA LEU A 518 8.75 -13.12 4.06
C LEU A 518 9.86 -13.19 3.00
N ALA A 519 10.33 -14.39 2.65
CA ALA A 519 11.33 -14.57 1.61
C ALA A 519 10.85 -14.02 0.27
N LYS A 520 9.60 -14.31 -0.11
CA LYS A 520 9.00 -13.76 -1.33
C LYS A 520 8.87 -12.24 -1.29
N ARG A 521 8.47 -11.67 -0.13
CA ARG A 521 8.42 -10.22 0.10
C ARG A 521 9.79 -9.55 -0.02
N SER A 522 10.83 -10.16 0.52
CA SER A 522 12.20 -9.64 0.46
C SER A 522 12.82 -9.83 -0.93
N ARG A 523 12.48 -10.90 -1.65
CA ARG A 523 12.87 -11.10 -3.05
C ARG A 523 12.37 -9.96 -3.94
N ALA A 524 11.16 -9.47 -3.70
CA ALA A 524 10.55 -8.37 -4.45
C ALA A 524 11.20 -7.00 -4.20
N PHE A 525 12.17 -6.92 -3.28
CA PHE A 525 12.91 -5.70 -3.00
C PHE A 525 13.91 -5.38 -4.11
N VAL A 526 14.00 -4.10 -4.47
CA VAL A 526 14.89 -3.60 -5.51
C VAL A 526 15.88 -2.62 -4.87
N PRO A 527 17.13 -3.04 -4.59
CA PRO A 527 18.07 -2.25 -3.80
C PRO A 527 18.80 -1.15 -4.58
N GLY A 528 18.62 -1.05 -5.90
CA GLY A 528 19.31 -0.05 -6.71
C GLY A 528 18.91 1.37 -6.34
N LEU A 529 19.87 2.29 -6.40
CA LEU A 529 19.69 3.71 -6.10
C LEU A 529 20.34 4.59 -7.17
N ARG A 530 19.76 5.76 -7.41
CA ARG A 530 20.30 6.77 -8.32
C ARG A 530 20.00 8.19 -7.83
N TRP A 531 20.86 9.13 -8.18
CA TRP A 531 20.55 10.55 -8.06
C TRP A 531 19.71 10.99 -9.25
N GLU A 532 18.67 11.79 -9.00
CA GLU A 532 17.82 12.40 -10.03
C GLU A 532 17.74 13.90 -9.82
N PRO A 533 17.83 14.73 -10.86
CA PRO A 533 17.62 16.17 -10.74
C PRO A 533 16.22 16.52 -10.23
N VAL A 534 16.13 17.48 -9.31
CA VAL A 534 14.87 18.03 -8.81
C VAL A 534 14.50 19.27 -9.61
N VAL A 535 13.52 19.13 -10.49
CA VAL A 535 12.93 20.25 -11.24
C VAL A 535 11.69 20.73 -10.50
N PRO A 536 11.70 21.92 -9.86
CA PRO A 536 10.50 22.48 -9.26
C PRO A 536 9.43 22.73 -10.35
N PRO A 537 8.14 22.70 -9.99
CA PRO A 537 7.08 23.12 -10.91
C PRO A 537 7.35 24.55 -11.39
N LYS A 538 7.08 24.85 -12.65
CA LYS A 538 7.21 26.22 -13.18
C LYS A 538 6.26 27.13 -12.39
N VAL A 539 6.82 28.08 -11.64
CA VAL A 539 6.06 29.15 -11.00
C VAL A 539 5.55 30.07 -12.11
N GLY A 540 4.26 30.03 -12.42
CA GLY A 540 3.71 30.87 -13.50
C GLY A 540 2.35 30.51 -14.08
N GLU A 541 1.69 29.43 -13.66
CA GLU A 541 0.27 29.18 -13.93
C GLU A 541 -0.45 29.05 -12.58
N ASN A 542 -0.72 30.22 -11.96
CA ASN A 542 -1.59 30.34 -10.79
C ASN A 542 -3.01 30.72 -11.24
#